data_AF-A0A7J3WTJ7-F1
#
_entry.id   AF-A0A7J3WTJ7-F1
#
_cell.length_a   1.000
_cell.length_b   1.000
_cell.length_c   1.000
_cell.angle_alpha   90.00
_cell.angle_beta   90.00
_cell.angle_gamma   90.00
#
_symmetry.space_group_name_H-M   'P 1'
#
loop_
_entity.id
_entity.type
_entity.pdbx_description
1 polymer ?
#
loop_
_entity_poly.entity_id
_entity_poly.type
_entity_poly.pdbx_seq_one_letter_code
_entity_poly.pdbx_strand_id
1 'polypeptide(L)'
;MEGNETGKTNVTSYYAVTASDPEGDRIRYQINWGDGNEETTDYYDSGSTATISHVWKNEGTYEMSILPMDEHGAEGDIYYMTVTMAGENKVDQRHVEQEYAYLINDTRWLAQSFIPSVENISKVELGIIAWESGYDVELSIRDAIDGEILGSTSKIIEPTEDWETRWIMFNLGNVKVKPGQQYYIVCRSSKPDWGVAWVVGDNTYEKGTFYQSRDAGHDWSPVENVDACFVTYGR
;
A
#
# COMPACT_ATOMS: atom_id res chain seq x y z
N MET A 1 -12.88 -0.37 -14.21
CA MET A 1 -13.53 -0.08 -12.93
C MET A 1 -13.24 1.35 -12.54
N GLU A 2 -14.17 2.02 -11.88
CA GLU A 2 -14.01 3.40 -11.43
C GLU A 2 -14.54 3.56 -10.00
N GLY A 3 -13.84 4.33 -9.18
CA GLY A 3 -14.24 4.67 -7.81
C GLY A 3 -13.12 5.35 -7.03
N ASN A 4 -13.41 5.70 -5.78
CA ASN A 4 -12.42 6.36 -4.93
C ASN A 4 -11.44 5.34 -4.34
N GLU A 5 -10.15 5.56 -4.55
CA GLU A 5 -9.08 4.71 -3.98
C GLU A 5 -8.76 5.04 -2.52
N THR A 6 -9.35 6.09 -1.97
CA THR A 6 -9.22 6.44 -0.55
C THR A 6 -10.59 6.67 0.07
N GLY A 7 -10.81 6.17 1.28
CA GLY A 7 -12.09 6.28 1.96
C GLY A 7 -11.98 6.33 3.48
N LYS A 8 -13.14 6.25 4.13
CA LYS A 8 -13.26 6.20 5.59
C LYS A 8 -13.78 4.84 6.04
N THR A 9 -13.26 4.34 7.15
CA THR A 9 -13.80 3.13 7.77
C THR A 9 -15.24 3.34 8.20
N ASN A 10 -16.05 2.28 8.17
CA ASN A 10 -17.46 2.29 8.51
C ASN A 10 -18.32 3.24 7.64
N VAL A 11 -17.82 3.61 6.46
CA VAL A 11 -18.55 4.35 5.43
C VAL A 11 -18.66 3.48 4.19
N THR A 12 -19.83 3.47 3.55
CA THR A 12 -20.04 2.74 2.30
C THR A 12 -19.30 3.43 1.16
N SER A 13 -18.41 2.69 0.50
CA SER A 13 -17.79 3.09 -0.76
C SER A 13 -18.51 2.43 -1.92
N TYR A 14 -18.60 3.14 -3.05
CA TYR A 14 -19.25 2.67 -4.27
C TYR A 14 -18.24 2.62 -5.41
N TYR A 15 -18.34 1.58 -6.24
CA TYR A 15 -17.51 1.41 -7.42
C TYR A 15 -18.37 1.02 -8.62
N ALA A 16 -18.01 1.54 -9.79
CA ALA A 16 -18.59 1.19 -11.06
C ALA A 16 -17.71 0.16 -11.76
N VAL A 17 -18.28 -0.98 -12.16
CA VAL A 17 -17.59 -2.04 -12.91
C VAL A 17 -18.32 -2.28 -14.22
N THR A 18 -17.55 -2.57 -15.27
CA THR A 18 -18.09 -2.83 -16.61
C THR A 18 -17.15 -3.81 -17.30
N ALA A 19 -17.74 -4.86 -17.85
CA ALA A 19 -17.11 -5.84 -18.70
C ALA A 19 -18.04 -6.12 -19.88
N SER A 20 -17.47 -6.64 -20.97
CA SER A 20 -18.22 -7.02 -22.15
C SER A 20 -17.84 -8.43 -22.54
N ASP A 21 -18.85 -9.20 -22.90
CA ASP A 21 -18.75 -10.54 -23.42
C ASP A 21 -18.92 -10.51 -24.96
N PRO A 22 -18.02 -11.12 -25.75
CA PRO A 22 -18.07 -11.11 -27.22
C PRO A 22 -19.30 -11.78 -27.82
N GLU A 23 -19.85 -12.79 -27.14
CA GLU A 23 -21.05 -13.52 -27.53
C GLU A 23 -22.34 -12.78 -27.14
N GLY A 24 -22.22 -11.77 -26.27
CA GLY A 24 -23.31 -10.95 -25.78
C GLY A 24 -23.99 -11.53 -24.54
N ASP A 25 -23.36 -12.52 -23.91
CA ASP A 25 -23.88 -13.21 -22.74
C ASP A 25 -23.84 -12.30 -21.50
N ARG A 26 -24.76 -12.54 -20.57
CA ARG A 26 -24.84 -11.74 -19.35
C ARG A 26 -23.68 -12.05 -18.43
N ILE A 27 -23.21 -11.02 -17.73
CA ILE A 27 -22.00 -11.08 -16.90
C ILE A 27 -22.36 -10.84 -15.44
N ARG A 28 -21.79 -11.62 -14.54
CA ARG A 28 -21.74 -11.32 -13.11
C ARG A 28 -20.30 -11.13 -12.67
N TYR A 29 -20.09 -10.57 -11.49
CA TYR A 29 -18.76 -10.28 -10.98
C TYR A 29 -18.55 -11.02 -9.66
N GLN A 30 -17.49 -11.83 -9.58
CA GLN A 30 -16.96 -12.31 -8.31
C GLN A 30 -15.95 -11.28 -7.80
N ILE A 31 -16.13 -10.82 -6.57
CA ILE A 31 -15.38 -9.71 -5.99
C ILE A 31 -14.74 -10.19 -4.70
N ASN A 32 -13.44 -9.96 -4.57
CA ASN A 32 -12.72 -10.04 -3.30
C ASN A 32 -12.36 -8.63 -2.86
N TRP A 33 -12.82 -8.23 -1.67
CA TRP A 33 -12.65 -6.86 -1.15
C TRP A 33 -11.30 -6.62 -0.46
N GLY A 34 -10.41 -7.61 -0.43
CA GLY A 34 -9.08 -7.54 0.17
C GLY A 34 -9.08 -7.60 1.71
N ASP A 35 -10.23 -7.61 2.36
CA ASP A 35 -10.39 -7.65 3.81
C ASP A 35 -10.90 -9.00 4.34
N GLY A 36 -10.87 -10.03 3.48
CA GLY A 36 -11.40 -11.37 3.75
C GLY A 36 -12.88 -11.54 3.46
N ASN A 37 -13.58 -10.50 3.01
CA ASN A 37 -14.94 -10.63 2.47
C ASN A 37 -14.91 -10.79 0.95
N GLU A 38 -15.78 -11.68 0.48
CA GLU A 38 -16.03 -11.89 -0.95
C GLU A 38 -17.53 -11.80 -1.23
N GLU A 39 -17.86 -11.37 -2.43
CA GLU A 39 -19.24 -11.35 -2.92
C GLU A 39 -19.32 -11.80 -4.38
N THR A 40 -20.52 -12.16 -4.81
CA THR A 40 -20.81 -12.34 -6.22
C THR A 40 -22.11 -11.62 -6.53
N THR A 41 -22.09 -10.81 -7.58
CA THR A 41 -23.26 -10.04 -7.98
C THR A 41 -24.31 -10.90 -8.69
N ASP A 42 -25.48 -10.33 -8.90
CA ASP A 42 -26.40 -10.82 -9.93
C ASP A 42 -25.80 -10.61 -11.34
N TYR A 43 -26.47 -11.18 -12.34
CA TYR A 43 -26.13 -10.97 -13.76
C TYR A 43 -26.58 -9.61 -14.27
N TYR A 44 -25.72 -8.98 -15.05
CA TYR A 44 -25.93 -7.74 -15.78
C TYR A 44 -25.81 -8.00 -17.28
N ASP A 45 -26.44 -7.16 -18.09
CA ASP A 45 -26.30 -7.24 -19.55
C ASP A 45 -24.84 -6.95 -19.95
N SER A 46 -24.32 -7.66 -20.96
CA SER A 46 -22.98 -7.43 -21.52
C SER A 46 -22.77 -5.94 -21.85
N GLY A 47 -21.65 -5.37 -21.39
CA GLY A 47 -21.30 -3.97 -21.60
C GLY A 47 -22.05 -2.97 -20.72
N SER A 48 -22.96 -3.41 -19.84
CA SER A 48 -23.62 -2.55 -18.88
C SER A 48 -22.79 -2.32 -17.62
N THR A 49 -22.97 -1.16 -16.99
CA THR A 49 -22.27 -0.81 -15.75
C THR A 49 -23.01 -1.33 -14.54
N ALA A 50 -22.34 -2.17 -13.75
CA ALA A 50 -22.80 -2.56 -12.41
C ALA A 50 -22.23 -1.61 -11.35
N THR A 51 -23.05 -1.28 -10.34
CA THR A 51 -22.61 -0.53 -9.16
C THR A 51 -22.51 -1.48 -7.98
N ILE A 52 -21.29 -1.63 -7.45
CA ILE A 52 -20.98 -2.47 -6.29
C ILE A 52 -20.59 -1.60 -5.11
N SER A 53 -20.73 -2.11 -3.89
CA SER A 53 -20.43 -1.32 -2.69
C SER A 53 -19.97 -2.16 -1.52
N HIS A 54 -19.06 -1.62 -0.72
CA HIS A 54 -18.53 -2.29 0.47
C HIS A 54 -18.28 -1.33 1.63
N VAL A 55 -18.16 -1.89 2.83
CA VAL A 55 -17.80 -1.17 4.06
C VAL A 55 -16.62 -1.86 4.72
N TRP A 56 -15.45 -1.24 4.65
CA TRP A 56 -14.29 -1.65 5.44
C TRP A 56 -14.43 -1.20 6.90
N LYS A 57 -14.29 -2.14 7.84
CA LYS A 57 -14.41 -1.84 9.28
C LYS A 57 -13.09 -1.36 9.90
N ASN A 58 -11.98 -1.81 9.35
CA ASN A 58 -10.64 -1.55 9.86
C ASN A 58 -9.90 -0.57 8.96
N GLU A 59 -8.96 0.16 9.55
CA GLU A 59 -8.03 0.97 8.78
C GLU A 59 -7.02 0.05 8.08
N GLY A 60 -6.63 0.43 6.86
CA GLY A 60 -5.70 -0.36 6.08
C GLY A 60 -5.73 -0.04 4.60
N THR A 61 -4.71 -0.51 3.91
CA THR A 61 -4.66 -0.62 2.45
C THR A 61 -5.03 -2.04 2.05
N TYR A 62 -5.99 -2.16 1.13
CA TYR A 62 -6.61 -3.39 0.68
C TYR A 62 -6.46 -3.52 -0.82
N GLU A 63 -6.02 -4.69 -1.27
CA GLU A 63 -6.00 -5.04 -2.69
C GLU A 63 -7.28 -5.79 -3.01
N MET A 64 -8.15 -5.14 -3.78
CA MET A 64 -9.41 -5.71 -4.25
C MET A 64 -9.20 -6.35 -5.62
N SER A 65 -9.88 -7.46 -5.88
CA SER A 65 -9.91 -8.12 -7.17
C SER A 65 -11.34 -8.40 -7.63
N ILE A 66 -11.56 -8.32 -8.95
CA ILE A 66 -12.86 -8.52 -9.58
C ILE A 66 -12.69 -9.41 -10.80
N LEU A 67 -13.40 -10.55 -10.80
CA LEU A 67 -13.42 -11.51 -11.88
C LEU A 67 -14.80 -11.51 -12.56
N PRO A 68 -14.92 -11.00 -13.80
CA PRO A 68 -16.16 -11.13 -14.58
C PRO A 68 -16.35 -12.59 -15.04
N MET A 69 -17.58 -13.09 -14.97
CA MET A 69 -17.96 -14.42 -15.45
C MET A 69 -19.27 -14.35 -16.23
N ASP A 70 -19.33 -15.02 -17.39
CA ASP A 70 -20.54 -15.13 -18.20
C ASP A 70 -21.57 -16.13 -17.59
N GLU A 71 -22.75 -16.27 -18.22
CA GLU A 71 -23.79 -17.20 -17.78
C GLU A 71 -23.51 -18.68 -18.13
N HIS A 72 -22.43 -18.96 -18.86
CA HIS A 72 -21.92 -20.28 -19.21
C HIS A 72 -20.72 -20.72 -18.35
N GLY A 73 -20.23 -19.84 -17.48
CA GLY A 73 -19.11 -20.06 -16.59
C GLY A 73 -17.74 -19.75 -17.19
N ALA A 74 -17.65 -19.08 -18.35
CA ALA A 74 -16.38 -18.56 -18.84
C ALA A 74 -15.96 -17.33 -18.01
N GLU A 75 -14.66 -17.26 -17.72
CA GLU A 75 -14.04 -16.19 -16.94
C GLU A 75 -13.35 -15.19 -17.87
N GLY A 76 -13.46 -13.90 -17.57
CA GLY A 76 -12.67 -12.86 -18.21
C GLY A 76 -11.38 -12.55 -17.45
N ASP A 77 -10.70 -11.50 -17.87
CA ASP A 77 -9.50 -11.03 -17.18
C ASP A 77 -9.84 -10.46 -15.79
N ILE A 78 -9.08 -10.88 -14.78
CA ILE A 78 -9.20 -10.33 -13.43
C ILE A 78 -8.72 -8.88 -13.41
N TYR A 79 -9.44 -8.03 -12.67
CA TYR A 79 -9.09 -6.64 -12.48
C TYR A 79 -8.75 -6.37 -11.01
N TYR A 80 -7.66 -5.64 -10.77
CA TYR A 80 -7.21 -5.27 -9.42
C TYR A 80 -7.36 -3.77 -9.18
N MET A 81 -7.67 -3.40 -7.93
CA MET A 81 -7.65 -2.02 -7.46
C MET A 81 -7.20 -2.00 -6.01
N THR A 82 -6.20 -1.17 -5.71
CA THR A 82 -5.78 -0.95 -4.32
C THR A 82 -6.54 0.23 -3.73
N VAL A 83 -7.16 0.04 -2.57
CA VAL A 83 -7.88 1.10 -1.84
C VAL A 83 -7.36 1.26 -0.42
N THR A 84 -7.40 2.48 0.11
CA THR A 84 -6.87 2.81 1.43
C THR A 84 -7.95 3.45 2.30
N MET A 85 -8.25 2.82 3.44
CA MET A 85 -9.33 3.24 4.34
C MET A 85 -8.73 3.82 5.62
N ALA A 86 -9.04 5.08 5.90
CA ALA A 86 -8.62 5.75 7.12
C ALA A 86 -9.77 5.86 8.13
N GLY A 87 -9.47 5.86 9.42
CA GLY A 87 -10.45 6.01 10.50
C GLY A 87 -10.57 7.48 10.86
N GLU A 88 -10.07 7.86 12.03
CA GLU A 88 -10.13 9.26 12.48
C GLU A 88 -9.20 10.16 11.65
N ASN A 89 -7.98 9.71 11.36
CA ASN A 89 -7.02 10.46 10.56
C ASN A 89 -7.37 10.46 9.07
N LYS A 90 -6.77 11.35 8.28
CA LYS A 90 -6.82 11.26 6.80
C LYS A 90 -5.60 10.51 6.27
N VAL A 91 -5.78 9.89 5.10
CA VAL A 91 -4.65 9.52 4.24
C VAL A 91 -3.98 10.82 3.78
N ASP A 92 -2.66 10.92 3.95
CA ASP A 92 -1.90 12.13 3.63
C ASP A 92 -1.04 11.94 2.37
N GLN A 93 -0.02 11.09 2.43
CA GLN A 93 0.75 10.67 1.26
C GLN A 93 0.48 9.20 0.98
N ARG A 94 0.48 8.82 -0.30
CA ARG A 94 0.10 7.48 -0.76
C ARG A 94 0.80 7.16 -2.07
N HIS A 95 1.54 6.06 -2.10
CA HIS A 95 2.02 5.39 -3.30
C HIS A 95 1.88 3.88 -3.07
N VAL A 96 1.14 3.20 -3.94
CA VAL A 96 0.69 1.80 -3.72
C VAL A 96 0.91 0.92 -4.94
N GLU A 97 1.69 1.40 -5.90
CA GLU A 97 1.98 0.65 -7.12
C GLU A 97 3.11 -0.33 -6.84
N GLN A 98 2.86 -1.61 -7.15
CA GLN A 98 3.69 -2.74 -6.73
C GLN A 98 4.26 -3.42 -7.97
N GLU A 99 5.59 -3.42 -8.11
CA GLU A 99 6.28 -4.08 -9.24
C GLU A 99 7.32 -5.10 -8.74
N TYR A 100 8.16 -4.70 -7.78
CA TYR A 100 9.17 -5.56 -7.18
C TYR A 100 9.54 -5.06 -5.78
N ALA A 101 10.61 -5.58 -5.16
CA ALA A 101 11.00 -5.19 -3.82
C ALA A 101 12.52 -5.03 -3.63
N TYR A 102 12.89 -4.13 -2.72
CA TYR A 102 14.26 -3.96 -2.25
C TYR A 102 14.44 -4.63 -0.90
N LEU A 103 15.44 -5.52 -0.81
CA LEU A 103 15.82 -6.15 0.45
C LEU A 103 16.25 -5.11 1.48
N ILE A 104 15.85 -5.30 2.73
CA ILE A 104 16.35 -4.53 3.88
C ILE A 104 17.08 -5.46 4.84
N ASN A 105 18.15 -4.97 5.45
CA ASN A 105 18.86 -5.63 6.54
C ASN A 105 19.56 -4.58 7.41
N ASP A 106 20.47 -5.00 8.29
CA ASP A 106 21.20 -4.11 9.22
C ASP A 106 22.16 -3.13 8.53
N THR A 107 22.53 -3.37 7.27
CA THR A 107 23.46 -2.55 6.48
C THR A 107 22.81 -1.92 5.23
N ARG A 108 21.76 -2.53 4.70
CA ARG A 108 20.98 -2.06 3.55
C ARG A 108 19.71 -1.39 4.05
N TRP A 109 19.79 -0.09 4.21
CA TRP A 109 18.67 0.73 4.64
C TRP A 109 18.04 1.39 3.42
N LEU A 110 16.73 1.60 3.48
CA LEU A 110 15.97 2.24 2.42
C LEU A 110 15.28 3.48 2.98
N ALA A 111 15.07 4.47 2.13
CA ALA A 111 14.31 5.65 2.52
C ALA A 111 13.44 6.14 1.37
N GLN A 112 12.26 6.64 1.71
CA GLN A 112 11.40 7.37 0.80
C GLN A 112 11.21 8.78 1.37
N SER A 113 11.61 9.80 0.61
CA SER A 113 11.26 11.18 0.98
C SER A 113 9.79 11.45 0.66
N PHE A 114 9.17 12.35 1.43
CA PHE A 114 7.79 12.76 1.23
C PHE A 114 7.57 14.18 1.74
N ILE A 115 6.54 14.84 1.21
CA ILE A 115 6.12 16.18 1.65
C ILE A 115 4.69 16.07 2.22
N PRO A 116 4.50 16.17 3.55
CA PRO A 116 3.19 16.04 4.17
C PRO A 116 2.30 17.24 3.86
N SER A 117 0.99 17.00 3.89
CA SER A 117 -0.07 18.03 3.87
C SER A 117 -0.74 18.21 5.23
N VAL A 118 -0.13 17.64 6.28
CA VAL A 118 -0.61 17.58 7.67
C VAL A 118 0.44 18.11 8.62
N GLU A 119 0.02 18.49 9.83
CA GLU A 119 0.93 18.95 10.89
C GLU A 119 1.38 17.79 11.79
N ASN A 120 0.75 16.63 11.62
CA ASN A 120 1.09 15.44 12.37
C ASN A 120 1.00 14.17 11.53
N ILE A 121 2.04 13.33 11.62
CA ILE A 121 1.99 11.91 11.21
C ILE A 121 1.73 11.05 12.45
N SER A 122 0.74 10.17 12.35
CA SER A 122 0.32 9.27 13.42
C SER A 122 0.64 7.82 13.12
N LYS A 123 0.58 7.43 11.83
CA LYS A 123 0.82 6.08 11.35
C LYS A 123 1.44 6.12 9.96
N VAL A 124 2.14 5.05 9.63
CA VAL A 124 2.63 4.76 8.29
C VAL A 124 2.31 3.31 7.96
N GLU A 125 1.81 3.03 6.77
CA GLU A 125 1.76 1.67 6.22
C GLU A 125 2.85 1.48 5.19
N LEU A 126 3.49 0.31 5.18
CA LEU A 126 4.45 -0.09 4.18
C LEU A 126 3.97 -1.37 3.48
N GLY A 127 4.16 -1.46 2.17
CA GLY A 127 4.06 -2.73 1.44
C GLY A 127 5.31 -3.56 1.71
N ILE A 128 5.17 -4.70 2.38
CA ILE A 128 6.29 -5.53 2.82
C ILE A 128 6.12 -6.95 2.30
N ILE A 129 7.23 -7.56 1.86
CA ILE A 129 7.35 -8.99 1.59
C ILE A 129 8.33 -9.57 2.61
N ALA A 130 8.01 -10.71 3.21
CA ALA A 130 8.87 -11.42 4.16
C ALA A 130 8.75 -12.92 3.92
N TRP A 131 9.86 -13.66 3.97
CA TRP A 131 9.86 -15.12 3.71
C TRP A 131 10.45 -15.92 4.87
N GLU A 132 10.89 -15.24 5.93
CA GLU A 132 11.41 -15.87 7.14
C GLU A 132 10.82 -15.21 8.38
N SER A 133 10.55 -16.02 9.41
CA SER A 133 10.00 -15.53 10.66
C SER A 133 11.08 -14.91 11.55
N GLY A 134 10.66 -14.03 12.47
CA GLY A 134 11.57 -13.41 13.43
C GLY A 134 12.39 -12.24 12.87
N TYR A 135 12.12 -11.80 11.64
CA TYR A 135 12.65 -10.55 11.09
C TYR A 135 11.80 -9.39 11.54
N ASP A 136 12.47 -8.33 11.96
CA ASP A 136 11.85 -7.06 12.29
C ASP A 136 11.97 -6.07 11.13
N VAL A 137 10.99 -5.18 11.04
CA VAL A 137 11.08 -3.94 10.28
C VAL A 137 11.06 -2.80 11.27
N GLU A 138 12.10 -1.99 11.23
CA GLU A 138 12.23 -0.74 11.97
C GLU A 138 11.93 0.44 11.03
N LEU A 139 10.94 1.24 11.42
CA LEU A 139 10.50 2.42 10.69
C LEU A 139 10.81 3.67 11.51
N SER A 140 11.36 4.70 10.85
CA SER A 140 11.52 6.03 11.44
C SER A 140 11.11 7.14 10.49
N ILE A 141 10.54 8.22 11.04
CA ILE A 141 10.37 9.51 10.36
C ILE A 141 11.51 10.43 10.75
N ARG A 142 12.18 11.03 9.77
CA ARG A 142 13.32 11.92 9.97
C ARG A 142 13.16 13.26 9.25
N ASP A 143 13.76 14.31 9.80
CA ASP A 143 13.76 15.67 9.22
C ASP A 143 14.77 15.87 8.08
N ALA A 144 15.84 15.07 8.07
CA ALA A 144 16.74 14.81 6.95
C ALA A 144 17.03 13.31 6.88
N ILE A 145 17.55 12.81 5.75
CA ILE A 145 17.75 11.36 5.54
C ILE A 145 18.68 10.73 6.61
N ASP A 146 19.67 11.49 7.04
CA ASP A 146 20.65 11.22 8.09
C ASP A 146 20.44 12.11 9.34
N GLY A 147 19.30 12.80 9.42
CA GLY A 147 18.98 13.78 10.46
C GLY A 147 18.34 13.21 11.72
N GLU A 148 17.63 14.08 12.44
CA GLU A 148 16.94 13.76 13.69
C GLU A 148 15.79 12.78 13.44
N ILE A 149 15.68 11.76 14.29
CA ILE A 149 14.52 10.86 14.33
C ILE A 149 13.39 11.56 15.08
N LEU A 150 12.36 11.96 14.35
CA LEU A 150 11.16 12.62 14.91
C LEU A 150 10.17 11.62 15.52
N GLY A 151 10.22 10.38 15.06
CA GLY A 151 9.48 9.26 15.63
C GLY A 151 9.87 7.95 14.98
N SER A 152 9.77 6.87 15.75
CA SER A 152 10.14 5.53 15.29
C SER A 152 9.31 4.45 15.95
N THR A 153 9.20 3.31 15.28
CA THR A 153 8.53 2.12 15.78
C THR A 153 9.06 0.89 15.04
N SER A 154 8.81 -0.31 15.55
CA SER A 154 9.23 -1.54 14.90
C SER A 154 8.20 -2.65 15.09
N LYS A 155 8.24 -3.64 14.20
CA LYS A 155 7.39 -4.83 14.26
C LYS A 155 8.17 -6.05 13.79
N ILE A 156 7.90 -7.20 14.43
CA ILE A 156 8.21 -8.49 13.82
C ILE A 156 7.21 -8.74 12.70
N ILE A 157 7.72 -9.13 11.53
CA ILE A 157 6.91 -9.42 10.36
C ILE A 157 6.78 -10.93 10.24
N GLU A 158 5.53 -11.40 10.20
CA GLU A 158 5.25 -12.79 9.87
C GLU A 158 5.48 -13.01 8.37
N PRO A 159 6.02 -14.18 7.96
CA PRO A 159 6.18 -14.51 6.55
C PRO A 159 4.90 -14.27 5.75
N THR A 160 5.07 -13.74 4.55
CA THR A 160 4.01 -13.60 3.55
C THR A 160 3.88 -14.90 2.75
N GLU A 161 2.71 -15.12 2.16
CA GLU A 161 2.46 -16.28 1.31
C GLU A 161 2.99 -15.98 -0.10
N ASP A 162 3.71 -16.91 -0.72
CA ASP A 162 4.11 -16.86 -2.14
C ASP A 162 4.65 -15.51 -2.67
N TRP A 163 5.46 -14.81 -1.86
CA TRP A 163 6.03 -13.48 -2.18
C TRP A 163 4.99 -12.36 -2.34
N GLU A 164 3.77 -12.56 -1.85
CA GLU A 164 2.73 -11.55 -1.84
C GLU A 164 3.08 -10.40 -0.91
N THR A 165 2.70 -9.20 -1.32
CA THR A 165 2.81 -8.00 -0.51
C THR A 165 1.80 -8.01 0.61
N ARG A 166 2.25 -7.66 1.82
CA ARG A 166 1.36 -7.33 2.94
C ARG A 166 1.53 -5.88 3.33
N TRP A 167 0.41 -5.16 3.44
CA TRP A 167 0.39 -3.80 3.97
C TRP A 167 0.48 -3.83 5.50
N ILE A 168 1.65 -3.44 6.02
CA ILE A 168 1.94 -3.47 7.46
C ILE A 168 1.82 -2.07 8.04
N MET A 169 0.89 -1.90 8.98
CA MET A 169 0.69 -0.62 9.68
C MET A 169 1.64 -0.43 10.85
N PHE A 170 2.38 0.67 10.86
CA PHE A 170 3.29 1.12 11.91
C PHE A 170 2.68 2.32 12.65
N ASN A 171 2.41 2.18 13.95
CA ASN A 171 1.88 3.26 14.77
C ASN A 171 3.04 4.11 15.34
N LEU A 172 3.04 5.41 15.04
CA LEU A 172 4.03 6.39 15.51
C LEU A 172 3.46 7.34 16.57
N GLY A 173 2.15 7.30 16.82
CA GLY A 173 1.48 8.15 17.80
C GLY A 173 1.23 9.55 17.26
N ASN A 174 2.16 10.49 17.48
CA ASN A 174 1.99 11.90 17.12
C ASN A 174 3.34 12.58 16.78
N VAL A 175 3.92 12.22 15.63
CA VAL A 175 5.12 12.84 15.06
C VAL A 175 4.80 14.21 14.46
N LYS A 176 5.37 15.28 15.01
CA LYS A 176 5.15 16.64 14.49
C LYS A 176 5.94 16.88 13.21
N VAL A 177 5.24 17.37 12.19
CA VAL A 177 5.80 17.73 10.88
C VAL A 177 5.20 19.07 10.44
N LYS A 178 5.81 19.71 9.45
CA LYS A 178 5.29 20.93 8.85
C LYS A 178 4.78 20.63 7.43
N PRO A 179 3.52 21.00 7.10
CA PRO A 179 3.03 20.88 5.73
C PRO A 179 3.96 21.58 4.74
N GLY A 180 4.25 20.92 3.62
CA GLY A 180 5.13 21.49 2.57
C GLY A 180 6.63 21.37 2.83
N GLN A 181 7.07 20.87 3.99
CA GLN A 181 8.49 20.57 4.25
C GLN A 181 8.80 19.10 3.94
N GLN A 182 9.96 18.80 3.36
CA GLN A 182 10.36 17.42 3.09
C GLN A 182 10.77 16.68 4.37
N TYR A 183 10.37 15.41 4.47
CA TYR A 183 10.75 14.45 5.50
C TYR A 183 11.07 13.09 4.87
N TYR A 184 11.58 12.15 5.66
CA TYR A 184 12.00 10.84 5.18
C TYR A 184 11.36 9.73 6.03
N ILE A 185 10.76 8.75 5.37
CA ILE A 185 10.46 7.45 5.96
C ILE A 185 11.71 6.60 5.73
N VAL A 186 12.40 6.20 6.80
CA VAL A 186 13.55 5.31 6.76
C VAL A 186 13.14 3.93 7.28
N CYS A 187 13.42 2.90 6.48
CA CYS A 187 13.07 1.51 6.72
C CYS A 187 14.34 0.64 6.72
N ARG A 188 14.48 -0.21 7.76
CA ARG A 188 15.59 -1.16 7.91
C ARG A 188 15.16 -2.37 8.73
N SER A 189 16.03 -3.37 8.85
CA SER A 189 15.87 -4.47 9.82
C SER A 189 17.03 -4.45 10.81
N SER A 190 16.86 -5.04 12.00
CA SER A 190 17.96 -5.31 12.91
C SER A 190 18.74 -6.58 12.53
N LYS A 191 18.27 -7.34 11.54
CA LYS A 191 18.87 -8.61 11.10
C LYS A 191 19.89 -8.37 9.99
N PRO A 192 21.03 -9.09 9.97
CA PRO A 192 22.02 -8.98 8.90
C PRO A 192 21.64 -9.75 7.63
N ASP A 193 20.80 -10.77 7.77
CA ASP A 193 20.41 -11.66 6.68
C ASP A 193 19.22 -11.09 5.86
N TRP A 194 18.90 -11.77 4.77
CA TRP A 194 17.84 -11.38 3.85
C TRP A 194 16.57 -12.16 4.18
N GLY A 195 15.63 -11.54 4.91
CA GLY A 195 14.34 -12.14 5.24
C GLY A 195 13.13 -11.25 5.00
N VAL A 196 13.36 -9.98 4.66
CA VAL A 196 12.32 -8.97 4.47
C VAL A 196 12.72 -7.94 3.41
N ALA A 197 11.73 -7.42 2.69
CA ALA A 197 11.90 -6.45 1.63
C ALA A 197 10.79 -5.39 1.67
N TRP A 198 11.12 -4.17 1.26
CA TRP A 198 10.16 -3.10 1.03
C TRP A 198 9.78 -3.08 -0.44
N VAL A 199 8.48 -3.20 -0.72
CA VAL A 199 7.91 -3.18 -2.07
C VAL A 199 8.03 -1.80 -2.68
N VAL A 200 8.28 -1.76 -3.98
CA VAL A 200 8.45 -0.55 -4.79
C VAL A 200 7.69 -0.69 -6.11
N GLY A 201 7.33 0.45 -6.70
CA GLY A 201 6.82 0.58 -8.06
C GLY A 201 7.79 1.38 -8.93
N ASP A 202 7.62 1.33 -10.25
CA ASP A 202 8.42 2.10 -11.21
C ASP A 202 7.78 3.42 -11.64
N ASN A 203 6.49 3.62 -11.34
CA ASN A 203 5.81 4.90 -11.48
C ASN A 203 6.25 5.93 -10.42
N THR A 204 6.27 7.19 -10.83
CA THR A 204 6.84 8.30 -10.07
C THR A 204 5.89 8.82 -8.99
N TYR A 205 6.32 8.77 -7.73
CA TYR A 205 5.75 9.55 -6.64
C TYR A 205 6.31 10.97 -6.67
N GLU A 206 5.53 11.92 -7.18
CA GLU A 206 5.99 13.29 -7.51
C GLU A 206 6.50 14.12 -6.32
N LYS A 207 6.22 13.72 -5.09
CA LYS A 207 6.56 14.48 -3.87
C LYS A 207 7.74 13.88 -3.11
N GLY A 208 8.53 13.05 -3.77
CA GLY A 208 9.61 12.34 -3.10
C GLY A 208 10.63 11.74 -4.05
N THR A 209 11.53 11.01 -3.44
CA THR A 209 12.58 10.24 -4.09
C THR A 209 12.89 9.05 -3.20
N PHE A 210 13.07 7.90 -3.82
CA PHE A 210 13.54 6.71 -3.15
C PHE A 210 15.07 6.70 -3.06
N TYR A 211 15.58 6.25 -1.93
CA TYR A 211 17.01 6.17 -1.63
C TYR A 211 17.36 4.81 -1.06
N GLN A 212 18.60 4.39 -1.31
CA GLN A 212 19.22 3.26 -0.63
C GLN A 212 20.54 3.69 0.02
N SER A 213 20.83 3.08 1.15
CA SER A 213 22.15 3.03 1.77
C SER A 213 22.61 1.57 1.79
N ARG A 214 23.92 1.35 1.67
CA ARG A 214 24.54 0.02 1.72
C ARG A 214 25.53 -0.14 2.87
N ASP A 215 25.55 0.83 3.77
CA ASP A 215 26.51 0.99 4.86
C ASP A 215 25.82 1.52 6.12
N ALA A 216 24.64 0.97 6.44
CA ALA A 216 23.89 1.27 7.66
C ALA A 216 23.54 2.76 7.82
N GLY A 217 23.23 3.43 6.71
CA GLY A 217 22.79 4.82 6.68
C GLY A 217 23.92 5.86 6.73
N HIS A 218 25.18 5.46 6.53
CA HIS A 218 26.31 6.40 6.46
C HIS A 218 26.32 7.17 5.12
N ASP A 219 26.16 6.47 3.99
CA ASP A 219 26.05 7.05 2.66
C ASP A 219 24.70 6.69 2.02
N TRP A 220 24.09 7.64 1.30
CA TRP A 220 22.81 7.49 0.63
C TRP A 220 22.89 7.85 -0.84
N SER A 221 22.28 7.02 -1.69
CA SER A 221 22.13 7.28 -3.13
C SER A 221 20.67 7.24 -3.53
N PRO A 222 20.19 8.21 -4.34
CA PRO A 222 18.86 8.11 -4.93
C PRO A 222 18.80 6.95 -5.92
N VAL A 223 17.62 6.39 -6.10
CA VAL A 223 17.33 5.38 -7.11
C VAL A 223 16.33 5.99 -8.09
N GLU A 224 16.68 6.00 -9.38
CA GLU A 224 15.85 6.62 -10.41
C GLU A 224 14.69 5.71 -10.82
N ASN A 225 13.52 6.31 -11.09
CA ASN A 225 12.30 5.61 -11.54
C ASN A 225 11.88 4.49 -10.58
N VAL A 226 12.01 4.74 -9.29
CA VAL A 226 11.59 3.83 -8.23
C VAL A 226 11.02 4.67 -7.11
N ASP A 227 9.84 4.29 -6.63
CA ASP A 227 9.25 4.82 -5.41
C ASP A 227 8.68 3.68 -4.56
N ALA A 228 8.83 3.81 -3.26
CA ALA A 228 8.40 2.79 -2.33
C ALA A 228 6.88 2.76 -2.17
N CYS A 229 6.34 1.58 -1.90
CA CYS A 229 4.95 1.40 -1.48
C CYS A 229 4.78 1.88 -0.03
N PHE A 230 4.10 3.01 0.17
CA PHE A 230 3.81 3.54 1.49
C PHE A 230 2.52 4.38 1.54
N VAL A 231 1.96 4.47 2.73
CA VAL A 231 0.87 5.39 3.05
C VAL A 231 1.16 6.09 4.37
N THR A 232 1.03 7.42 4.44
CA THR A 232 1.07 8.15 5.70
C THR A 232 -0.33 8.57 6.15
N TYR A 233 -0.56 8.54 7.46
CA TYR A 233 -1.83 8.95 8.08
C TYR A 233 -1.62 10.07 9.08
N GLY A 234 -2.47 11.10 9.01
CA GLY A 234 -2.27 12.28 9.83
C GLY A 234 -3.45 13.24 9.89
N ARG A 235 -3.21 14.36 10.57
CA ARG A 235 -4.13 15.50 10.68
C ARG A 235 -3.36 16.82 10.70
#